data_AF-A0A6V8PTP1-F1
#
_entry.id   AF-A0A6V8PTP1-F1
#
_cell.length_a   1.000
_cell.length_b   1.000
_cell.length_c   1.000
_cell.angle_alpha   90.00
_cell.angle_beta   90.00
_cell.angle_gamma   90.00
#
_symmetry.space_group_name_H-M   'P 1'
#
loop_
_entity.id
_entity.type
_entity.pdbx_description
1 polymer ?
#
loop_
_entity_poly.entity_id
_entity_poly.type
_entity_poly.pdbx_seq_one_letter_code
_entity_poly.pdbx_strand_id
1 'polypeptide(L)' 'TKIIGRSGSAEIMQPDYRFLDNEIKSNVTRLTKGELLLSHAVYRQPVKIIFPKPAFRQEEF' A
#
# COMPACT_ATOMS: atom_id res chain seq x y z
N THR A 1 -13.50 -1.25 -3.02
CA THR A 1 -12.14 -0.73 -3.26
C THR A 1 -11.53 -0.32 -1.95
N LYS A 2 -10.34 -0.80 -1.61
CA LYS A 2 -9.64 -0.52 -0.35
C LYS A 2 -8.23 -0.05 -0.66
N ILE A 3 -7.79 1.00 0.03
CA ILE A 3 -6.45 1.58 -0.10
C ILE A 3 -5.77 1.46 1.26
N ILE A 4 -4.57 0.91 1.29
CA ILE A 4 -3.80 0.66 2.50
C ILE A 4 -2.49 1.39 2.38
N GLY A 5 -2.19 2.26 3.35
CA GLY A 5 -0.90 2.93 3.45
C GLY A 5 0.12 2.10 4.20
N ARG A 6 1.23 2.73 4.59
CA ARG A 6 2.17 2.11 5.52
C ARG A 6 1.45 1.87 6.85
N SER A 7 1.18 0.62 7.16
CA SER A 7 0.59 0.18 8.42
C SER A 7 1.59 -0.67 9.20
N GLY A 8 1.65 -0.45 10.50
CA GLY A 8 2.50 -1.25 11.40
C GLY A 8 2.00 -2.68 11.54
N SER A 9 2.86 -3.59 11.99
CA SER A 9 2.49 -4.98 12.26
C SER A 9 1.32 -5.11 13.24
N ALA A 10 1.25 -4.23 14.24
CA ALA A 10 0.14 -4.17 15.20
C ALA A 10 -1.18 -3.70 14.59
N GLU A 11 -1.14 -2.79 13.63
CA GLU A 11 -2.35 -2.29 12.95
C GLU A 11 -2.90 -3.33 11.98
N ILE A 12 -2.03 -4.04 11.26
CA ILE A 12 -2.39 -5.11 10.32
C ILE A 12 -2.98 -6.35 11.05
N MET A 13 -2.70 -6.51 12.35
CA MET A 13 -3.30 -7.57 13.17
C MET A 13 -4.75 -7.27 13.59
N GLN A 14 -5.24 -6.05 13.36
CA GLN A 14 -6.64 -5.70 13.66
C GLN A 14 -7.62 -6.51 12.79
N PRO A 15 -8.81 -6.84 13.32
CA PRO A 15 -9.80 -7.62 12.60
C PRO A 15 -10.22 -6.97 11.27
N ASP A 16 -10.12 -5.65 11.16
CA ASP A 16 -10.39 -4.89 9.94
C ASP A 16 -9.50 -5.28 8.76
N TYR A 17 -8.31 -5.86 9.00
CA TYR A 17 -7.35 -6.29 7.98
C TYR A 17 -7.34 -7.82 7.76
N ARG A 18 -8.30 -8.58 8.32
CA ARG A 18 -8.41 -10.04 8.11
C ARG A 18 -8.58 -10.43 6.64
N PHE A 19 -9.14 -9.55 5.83
CA PHE A 19 -9.30 -9.76 4.39
C PHE A 19 -7.97 -9.74 3.61
N LEU A 20 -6.86 -9.36 4.25
CA LEU A 20 -5.53 -9.36 3.65
C LEU A 20 -4.84 -10.69 3.87
N ASP A 21 -4.39 -11.30 2.78
CA ASP A 21 -3.49 -12.45 2.81
C ASP A 21 -2.16 -12.13 3.50
N ASN A 22 -1.52 -13.16 4.05
CA ASN A 22 -0.25 -13.00 4.79
C ASN A 22 0.88 -12.41 3.93
N GLU A 23 0.91 -12.70 2.62
CA GLU A 23 1.83 -12.01 1.69
C GLU A 23 1.56 -10.51 1.62
N ILE A 24 0.30 -10.11 1.57
CA ILE A 24 -0.09 -8.71 1.51
C ILE A 24 0.30 -8.01 2.81
N LYS A 25 0.08 -8.64 3.96
CA LYS A 25 0.50 -8.13 5.27
C LYS A 25 2.00 -7.87 5.33
N SER A 26 2.80 -8.82 4.84
CA SER A 26 4.27 -8.66 4.75
C SER A 26 4.65 -7.48 3.86
N ASN A 27 4.00 -7.31 2.71
CA ASN A 27 4.27 -6.23 1.77
C ASN A 27 3.87 -4.85 2.34
N VAL A 28 2.75 -4.75 3.05
CA VAL A 28 2.28 -3.49 3.65
C VAL A 28 3.25 -2.96 4.70
N THR A 29 3.86 -3.84 5.52
CA THR A 29 4.86 -3.43 6.52
C THR A 29 6.14 -2.86 5.90
N ARG A 30 6.44 -3.21 4.64
CA ARG A 30 7.62 -2.75 3.90
C ARG A 30 7.36 -1.50 3.04
N LEU A 31 6.13 -0.99 3.02
CA LEU A 31 5.80 0.22 2.25
C LEU A 31 6.58 1.42 2.80
N THR A 32 7.20 2.16 1.90
CA THR A 32 7.92 3.40 2.23
C THR A 32 7.00 4.62 2.05
N LYS A 33 7.44 5.79 2.52
CA LYS A 33 6.64 7.02 2.46
C LYS A 33 6.31 7.36 1.00
N GLY A 34 5.02 7.50 0.70
CA GLY A 34 4.53 7.76 -0.67
C GLY A 34 4.11 6.50 -1.42
N GLU A 35 4.22 5.33 -0.81
CA GLU A 35 3.74 4.07 -1.38
C GLU A 35 2.42 3.67 -0.71
N LEU A 36 1.46 3.26 -1.52
CA LEU A 36 0.17 2.70 -1.09
C LEU A 36 -0.09 1.38 -1.79
N LEU A 37 -0.88 0.52 -1.17
CA LEU A 37 -1.40 -0.70 -1.78
C LEU A 37 -2.88 -0.53 -2.09
N LEU A 38 -3.28 -0.78 -3.33
CA LEU A 38 -4.66 -0.76 -3.78
C LEU A 38 -5.18 -2.19 -3.94
N SER A 39 -6.27 -2.49 -3.25
CA SER A 39 -7.07 -3.70 -3.45
C SER A 39 -8.42 -3.33 -4.05
N HIS A 40 -8.66 -3.77 -5.29
CA HIS A 40 -9.91 -3.54 -6.01
C HIS A 40 -10.28 -4.82 -6.75
N ALA A 41 -11.58 -5.17 -6.78
CA ALA A 41 -12.09 -6.35 -7.49
C ALA A 41 -11.78 -6.40 -9.00
N VAL A 42 -11.40 -5.27 -9.62
CA VAL A 42 -11.02 -5.21 -11.04
C VAL A 42 -9.59 -5.73 -11.24
N TYR A 43 -8.74 -5.62 -10.21
CA TYR A 43 -7.37 -6.11 -10.24
C TYR A 43 -7.30 -7.48 -9.57
N ARG A 44 -6.83 -8.49 -10.31
CA ARG A 44 -6.64 -9.86 -9.78
C ARG A 44 -5.57 -9.93 -8.69
N GLN A 45 -4.66 -8.97 -8.67
CA GLN A 45 -3.58 -8.85 -7.71
C GLN A 45 -3.55 -7.43 -7.15
N PRO A 46 -3.12 -7.23 -5.90
CA PRO A 46 -3.00 -5.91 -5.31
C PRO A 46 -1.96 -5.07 -6.06
N VAL A 47 -2.30 -3.82 -6.33
CA VAL A 47 -1.46 -2.90 -7.10
C VAL A 47 -0.72 -1.97 -6.15
N LYS A 48 0.60 -1.86 -6.31
CA LYS A 48 1.40 -0.86 -5.60
C LYS A 48 1.32 0.48 -6.33
N ILE A 49 0.81 1.49 -5.63
CA ILE A 49 0.76 2.88 -6.10
C ILE A 49 1.95 3.62 -5.48
N ILE A 50 2.69 4.34 -6.32
CA ILE A 50 3.80 5.18 -5.90
C ILE A 50 3.44 6.61 -6.26
N PHE A 51 3.30 7.47 -5.25
CA PHE A 51 3.09 8.89 -5.51
C PHE A 51 4.37 9.50 -6.07
N PRO A 52 4.25 10.35 -7.09
CA PRO A 52 5.38 11.12 -7.57
C PRO A 52 5.95 11.97 -6.42
N LYS A 53 7.26 12.23 -6.50
CA LYS A 53 7.88 13.25 -5.65
C LYS A 53 7.17 14.59 -5.88
N PRO A 54 7.12 15.48 -4.86
CA PRO A 54 6.49 16.79 -5.05
C PRO A 54 7.18 17.54 -6.19
N ALA A 55 6.43 18.37 -6.92
CA ALA A 55 6.86 19.00 -8.18
C ALA A 55 8.26 19.64 -8.14
N PHE A 56 8.61 20.29 -7.02
CA PHE A 56 9.92 20.90 -6.81
C PHE A 56 11.11 19.92 -6.65
N ARG A 57 10.86 18.60 -6.65
CA ARG A 57 11.84 17.51 -6.57
C ARG A 57 11.70 16.52 -7.74
N GLN A 58 10.85 16.82 -8.70
CA GLN A 58 10.79 16.05 -9.94
C GLN A 58 11.89 16.62 -10.83
N GLU A 59 12.88 15.79 -11.20
CA GLU A 59 13.82 16.17 -12.26
C GLU A 59 13.00 16.46 -13.52
N GLU A 60 13.10 17.69 -14.02
CA GLU A 60 12.57 18.03 -15.34
C GLU A 60 13.44 17.27 -16.35
N PHE A 61 12.83 16.30 -17.04
CA PHE A 61 13.46 15.52 -18.10
C PHE A 61 13.63 16.35 -19.38
#